data_AF-A0AAD9K1M9-F1
#
_entry.id   AF-A0AAD9K1M9-F1
#
_cell.length_a   1.000
_cell.length_b   1.000
_cell.length_c   1.000
_cell.angle_alpha   90.00
_cell.angle_beta   90.00
_cell.angle_gamma   90.00
#
_symmetry.space_group_name_H-M   'P 1'
#
loop_
_entity.id
_entity.type
_entity.pdbx_description
1 polymer ?
#
loop_
_entity_poly.entity_id
_entity_poly.type
_entity_poly.pdbx_seq_one_letter_code
_entity_poly.pdbx_strand_id
1 'polypeptide(L)' 'MTTSAQSLHQEGRGAKDGLLGPKTKICIGTWNVCTMNETSMLAQVTREMKIYRLDILGVSEC' A
#
# COMPACT_ATOMS: atom_id res chain seq x y z
N MET A 1 28.87 27.13 -31.24
CA MET A 1 27.47 26.69 -31.14
C MET A 1 27.45 25.48 -30.21
N THR A 2 27.11 25.68 -28.92
CA THR A 2 25.80 25.31 -28.30
C THR A 2 25.56 23.80 -28.36
N THR A 3 25.29 23.03 -27.30
CA THR A 3 24.71 23.31 -25.98
C THR A 3 25.00 22.11 -25.07
N SER A 4 25.37 22.37 -23.81
CA SER A 4 25.36 21.38 -22.72
C SER A 4 23.92 20.96 -22.44
N ALA A 5 23.56 19.71 -22.75
CA ALA A 5 22.26 19.16 -22.36
C ALA A 5 22.36 18.67 -20.90
N GLN A 6 22.13 19.59 -19.97
CA GLN A 6 21.74 19.24 -18.61
C GLN A 6 20.43 18.46 -18.67
N SER A 7 20.48 17.17 -18.37
CA SER A 7 19.30 16.35 -18.12
C SER A 7 18.65 16.86 -16.83
N LEU A 8 17.43 17.39 -16.94
CA LEU A 8 16.61 17.81 -15.81
C LEU A 8 16.39 16.63 -14.88
N HIS A 9 16.84 16.76 -13.64
CA HIS A 9 16.36 15.95 -12.54
C HIS A 9 14.84 16.12 -12.46
N GLN A 10 14.11 15.11 -12.91
CA GLN A 10 12.66 15.08 -12.79
C GLN A 10 12.31 14.91 -11.30
N GLU A 11 12.11 16.04 -10.62
CA GLU A 11 11.54 16.10 -9.29
C GLU A 11 10.12 15.54 -9.31
N GLY A 12 10.00 14.25 -9.05
CA GLY A 12 8.75 13.62 -8.63
C GLY A 12 8.62 13.68 -7.11
N ARG A 13 8.65 14.85 -6.49
CA ARG A 13 8.27 15.02 -5.07
C ARG A 13 6.75 15.01 -4.93
N GLY A 14 6.12 13.89 -5.27
CA GLY A 14 4.93 13.49 -4.55
C GLY A 14 5.42 13.04 -3.18
N ALA A 15 5.24 13.85 -2.14
CA ALA A 15 5.55 13.44 -0.78
C ALA A 15 4.84 12.11 -0.54
N LYS A 16 5.60 11.03 -0.49
CA LYS A 16 5.06 9.73 -0.14
C LYS A 16 4.82 9.86 1.34
N ASP A 17 3.56 9.96 1.74
CA ASP A 17 3.18 9.82 3.14
C ASP A 17 3.66 8.43 3.53
N GLY A 18 4.88 8.39 4.05
CA GLY A 18 5.52 7.14 4.41
C GLY A 18 4.69 6.57 5.54
N LEU A 19 4.35 5.29 5.45
CA LEU A 19 3.73 4.54 6.54
C LEU A 19 4.41 4.81 7.89
N LEU A 20 5.72 5.10 7.87
CA LEU A 20 6.58 5.31 9.02
C LEU A 20 6.93 6.79 9.28
N GLY A 21 6.10 7.72 8.81
CA GLY A 21 6.27 9.15 9.07
C GLY A 21 5.93 9.53 10.53
N PRO A 22 6.51 10.63 11.06
CA PRO A 22 6.12 11.14 12.36
C PRO A 22 4.64 11.54 12.34
N LYS A 23 3.88 11.07 13.34
CA LYS A 23 2.42 11.25 13.46
C LYS A 23 1.56 10.57 12.38
N THR A 24 2.11 9.63 11.59
CA THR A 24 1.30 8.82 10.68
C THR A 24 0.35 7.94 11.48
N LYS A 25 -0.94 7.96 11.11
CA LYS A 25 -1.95 7.07 11.69
C LYS A 25 -2.00 5.80 10.85
N ILE A 26 -1.78 4.65 11.49
CA ILE A 26 -1.79 3.34 10.84
C ILE A 26 -3.01 2.55 11.32
N CYS A 27 -3.85 2.14 10.39
CA CYS A 27 -4.99 1.27 10.63
C CYS A 27 -4.60 -0.18 10.34
N ILE A 28 -4.58 -1.01 11.39
CA ILE A 28 -4.22 -2.42 11.31
C ILE A 28 -5.46 -3.28 11.56
N GLY A 29 -5.74 -4.23 10.67
CA GLY A 29 -6.78 -5.23 10.84
C GLY A 29 -6.20 -6.64 10.84
N THR A 30 -6.91 -7.57 11.47
CA THR A 30 -6.59 -9.00 11.45
C THR A 30 -7.77 -9.78 10.92
N TRP A 31 -7.53 -10.68 9.97
CA TRP A 31 -8.56 -11.52 9.38
C TRP A 31 -8.17 -13.00 9.50
N ASN A 32 -8.97 -13.75 10.26
CA ASN A 32 -8.91 -15.20 10.23
C ASN A 32 -9.67 -15.73 9.02
N VAL A 33 -8.96 -16.42 8.16
CA VAL A 33 -9.49 -17.06 6.97
C VAL A 33 -9.90 -18.48 7.33
N CYS A 34 -11.20 -18.68 7.59
CA CYS A 34 -11.71 -20.04 7.86
C CYS A 34 -11.90 -20.89 6.60
N THR A 35 -11.96 -20.30 5.40
CA THR A 35 -11.89 -21.00 4.09
C THR A 35 -11.88 -19.94 3.00
N MET A 36 -10.71 -19.57 2.51
CA MET A 36 -10.61 -18.70 1.34
C MET A 36 -10.44 -19.56 0.11
N ASN A 37 -11.31 -19.36 -0.87
CA ASN A 37 -11.12 -19.94 -2.19
C ASN A 37 -9.83 -19.35 -2.78
N GLU A 38 -8.77 -20.16 -2.91
CA GLU A 38 -7.41 -19.74 -3.30
C GLU A 38 -7.44 -18.81 -4.54
N THR A 39 -8.32 -19.12 -5.49
CA THR A 39 -8.50 -18.38 -6.74
C THR A 39 -8.96 -16.92 -6.56
N SER A 40 -9.64 -16.57 -5.46
CA SER A 40 -10.19 -15.22 -5.23
C SER A 40 -9.65 -14.51 -4.00
N MET A 41 -8.59 -15.04 -3.36
CA MET A 41 -7.94 -14.46 -2.18
C MET A 41 -7.60 -12.99 -2.36
N LEU A 42 -6.86 -12.66 -3.42
CA LEU A 42 -6.34 -11.31 -3.62
C LEU A 42 -7.46 -10.28 -3.82
N ALA A 43 -8.53 -10.66 -4.54
CA ALA A 43 -9.66 -9.77 -4.79
C ALA A 43 -10.45 -9.49 -3.50
N GLN A 44 -10.63 -10.50 -2.64
CA GLN A 44 -11.31 -10.35 -1.36
C GLN A 44 -10.48 -9.53 -0.37
N VAL A 45 -9.19 -9.84 -0.23
CA VAL A 45 -8.25 -9.08 0.60
C VAL A 45 -8.20 -7.61 0.17
N THR A 46 -8.07 -7.35 -1.13
CA THR A 46 -8.02 -5.98 -1.65
C THR A 46 -9.32 -5.22 -1.39
N ARG A 47 -10.47 -5.89 -1.55
CA ARG A 47 -11.78 -5.32 -1.23
C ARG A 47 -11.86 -4.96 0.25
N GLU A 48 -11.44 -5.84 1.14
CA GLU A 48 -11.53 -5.64 2.58
C GLU A 48 -10.61 -4.52 3.06
N MET A 49 -9.36 -4.52 2.61
CA MET A 49 -8.42 -3.42 2.91
C MET A 49 -8.98 -2.07 2.44
N LYS A 50 -9.68 -2.04 1.29
CA LYS A 50 -10.31 -0.81 0.79
C LYS A 50 -11.54 -0.38 1.59
N ILE A 51 -12.43 -1.32 1.96
CA ILE A 51 -13.66 -1.01 2.71
C ILE A 51 -13.30 -0.46 4.09
N TYR A 52 -12.36 -1.10 4.78
CA TYR A 52 -11.98 -0.72 6.14
C TYR A 52 -10.83 0.30 6.19
N ARG A 53 -10.31 0.71 5.02
CA ARG A 53 -9.19 1.65 4.88
C ARG A 53 -8.01 1.22 5.74
N LEU A 54 -7.66 -0.06 5.64
CA LEU A 54 -6.55 -0.66 6.37
C LEU A 54 -5.24 -0.39 5.64
N ASP A 55 -4.23 -0.01 6.40
CA ASP A 55 -2.86 0.13 5.92
C ASP A 55 -2.12 -1.22 5.97
N ILE A 56 -2.47 -2.05 6.96
CA ILE A 56 -1.89 -3.38 7.16
C ILE A 56 -3.01 -4.37 7.48
N LEU A 57 -3.03 -5.51 6.80
CA LEU A 57 -3.92 -6.62 7.09
C LEU A 57 -3.10 -7.86 7.46
N GLY A 58 -3.22 -8.31 8.70
CA GLY A 58 -2.70 -9.60 9.14
C GLY A 58 -3.71 -10.70 8.78
N VAL A 59 -3.25 -11.75 8.10
CA VAL A 59 -4.09 -12.88 7.69
C VAL A 59 -3.60 -14.13 8.41
N SER A 60 -4.51 -14.90 9.02
CA SER A 60 -4.21 -16.19 9.64
C SER A 60 -5.19 -17.25 9.13
N GLU A 61 -4.71 -18.46 8.89
CA GLU A 61 -5.54 -19.65 8.66
C GLU A 61 -5.45 -20.52 9.91
N CYS A 62 -6.57 -21.06 10.39
CA CYS A 62 -6.63 -22.01 11.51
C CYS A 62 -6.91 -23.41 11.00
#